data_AF-A0AAQ0BVX4-F1
#
_entry.id   AF-A0AAQ0BVX4-F1
#
_cell.length_a   1.000
_cell.length_b   1.000
_cell.length_c   1.000
_cell.angle_alpha   90.00
_cell.angle_beta   90.00
_cell.angle_gamma   90.00
#
_symmetry.space_group_name_H-M   'P 1'
#
loop_
_entity.id
_entity.type
_entity.pdbx_description
1 polymer ?
#
loop_
_entity_poly.entity_id
_entity_poly.type
_entity_poly.pdbx_seq_one_letter_code
_entity_poly.pdbx_strand_id
1 'polypeptide(L)'
;MNRKTSVPLFSLGRTVATTGALALLDRTGTYGTNLLNRHQGGDWGIVCPADAKLNDNAITDGTRIVSAYELGVRRELLWIGAAP
;
A
#
# COMPACT_ATOMS: atom_id res chain seq x y z
N MET A 1 -18.61 -5.49 -15.08
CA MET A 1 -17.96 -4.47 -14.22
C MET A 1 -16.65 -4.07 -14.88
N ASN A 2 -16.57 -2.85 -15.40
CA ASN A 2 -15.38 -2.37 -16.11
C ASN A 2 -14.26 -2.04 -15.12
N ARG A 3 -13.27 -2.92 -14.98
CA ARG A 3 -12.07 -2.64 -14.20
C ARG A 3 -11.23 -1.63 -14.99
N LYS A 4 -11.33 -0.34 -14.67
CA LYS A 4 -10.31 0.64 -15.06
C LYS A 4 -9.00 0.18 -14.42
N THR A 5 -8.17 -0.53 -15.17
CA THR A 5 -6.78 -0.76 -14.78
C THR A 5 -6.06 0.57 -14.88
N SER A 6 -5.96 1.30 -13.76
CA SER A 6 -5.07 2.45 -13.67
C SER A 6 -3.65 1.96 -13.89
N VAL A 7 -2.91 2.64 -14.76
CA VAL A 7 -1.47 2.39 -14.93
C VAL A 7 -0.80 2.65 -13.58
N PRO A 8 0.03 1.72 -13.06
CA PRO A 8 0.75 1.94 -11.81
C PRO A 8 1.70 3.14 -11.96
N LEU A 9 1.80 3.96 -10.90
CA LEU A 9 2.68 5.14 -10.85
C LEU A 9 4.15 4.73 -10.71
N PHE A 10 4.42 3.57 -10.12
CA PHE A 10 5.76 2.98 -9.99
C PHE A 10 5.67 1.45 -10.01
N SER A 11 6.79 0.78 -10.30
CA SER A 11 6.84 -0.68 -10.30
C SER A 11 7.16 -1.22 -8.91
N LEU A 12 6.47 -2.29 -8.51
CA LEU A 12 6.82 -3.02 -7.29
C LEU A 12 8.12 -3.80 -7.48
N GLY A 13 9.00 -3.73 -6.49
CA GLY A 13 10.20 -4.55 -6.39
C GLY A 13 9.93 -5.91 -5.74
N ARG A 14 10.96 -6.46 -5.08
CA ARG A 14 10.80 -7.70 -4.29
C ARG A 14 9.81 -7.47 -3.14
N THR A 15 8.67 -8.15 -3.22
CA THR A 15 7.65 -8.08 -2.17
C THR A 15 7.92 -9.12 -1.10
N VAL A 16 7.97 -8.68 0.15
CA VAL A 16 8.09 -9.52 1.34
C VAL A 16 7.05 -9.09 2.36
N ALA A 17 6.63 -9.99 3.25
CA ALA A 17 5.68 -9.70 4.31
C ALA A 17 6.16 -10.31 5.62
N THR A 18 5.93 -9.60 6.72
CA THR A 18 6.15 -10.14 8.06
C THR A 18 5.07 -11.16 8.40
N THR A 19 5.34 -12.07 9.33
CA THR A 19 4.34 -13.05 9.78
C THR A 19 3.07 -12.38 10.34
N GLY A 20 3.22 -11.23 11.03
CA GLY A 20 2.08 -10.46 11.52
C GLY A 20 1.22 -9.86 10.41
N ALA A 21 1.84 -9.39 9.32
CA ALA A 21 1.12 -8.92 8.13
C ALA A 21 0.34 -10.04 7.45
N LEU A 22 0.98 -11.21 7.24
CA LEU A 22 0.32 -12.37 6.65
C LEU A 22 -0.85 -12.86 7.51
N ALA A 23 -0.67 -12.96 8.83
CA ALA A 23 -1.73 -13.34 9.75
C ALA A 23 -2.89 -12.33 9.78
N LEU A 24 -2.61 -11.04 9.53
CA LEU A 24 -3.66 -10.02 9.42
C LEU A 24 -4.45 -10.18 8.14
N LEU A 25 -3.77 -10.32 7.00
CA LEU A 25 -4.40 -10.55 5.71
C LEU A 25 -5.29 -11.80 5.73
N ASP A 26 -4.81 -12.90 6.33
CA ASP A 26 -5.54 -14.16 6.45
C ASP A 26 -6.81 -14.01 7.29
N ARG A 27 -6.68 -13.51 8.54
CA ARG A 27 -7.83 -13.39 9.46
C ARG A 27 -8.88 -12.38 8.98
N THR A 28 -8.51 -11.39 8.17
CA THR A 28 -9.44 -10.41 7.60
C THR A 28 -9.91 -10.77 6.19
N GLY A 29 -9.50 -11.92 5.64
CA GLY A 29 -9.85 -12.35 4.27
C GLY A 29 -9.44 -11.34 3.21
N THR A 30 -8.35 -10.60 3.45
CA THR A 30 -7.91 -9.50 2.59
C THR A 30 -6.80 -9.96 1.66
N TYR A 31 -7.01 -9.82 0.36
CA TYR A 31 -5.97 -10.11 -0.62
C TYR A 31 -4.88 -9.03 -0.60
N GLY A 32 -3.65 -9.38 -0.21
CA GLY A 32 -2.52 -8.46 -0.19
C GLY A 32 -2.24 -7.81 -1.54
N THR A 33 -2.50 -8.51 -2.65
CA THR A 33 -2.39 -7.98 -4.02
C THR A 33 -3.27 -6.77 -4.27
N ASN A 34 -4.45 -6.67 -3.63
CA ASN A 34 -5.31 -5.50 -3.75
C ASN A 34 -4.65 -4.27 -3.10
N LEU A 35 -4.00 -4.44 -1.95
CA LEU A 35 -3.33 -3.36 -1.24
C LEU A 35 -2.03 -2.94 -1.95
N LEU A 36 -1.30 -3.90 -2.52
CA LEU A 36 -0.16 -3.62 -3.38
C LEU A 36 -0.56 -2.83 -4.63
N ASN A 37 -1.68 -3.19 -5.28
CA ASN A 37 -2.23 -2.44 -6.41
C ASN A 37 -2.62 -1.01 -6.05
N ARG A 38 -3.20 -0.81 -4.86
CA ARG A 38 -3.50 0.52 -4.31
C ARG A 38 -2.22 1.32 -4.08
N HIS A 39 -1.23 0.72 -3.41
CA HIS A 39 0.05 1.34 -3.12
C HIS A 39 0.77 1.79 -4.40
N GLN A 40 0.95 0.91 -5.39
CA GLN A 40 1.59 1.28 -6.66
C GLN A 40 0.73 2.25 -7.51
N GLY A 41 -0.57 2.34 -7.23
CA GLY A 41 -1.51 3.22 -7.94
C GLY A 41 -1.68 4.61 -7.32
N GLY A 42 -0.97 4.93 -6.23
CA GLY A 42 -1.07 6.23 -5.56
C GLY A 42 -2.14 6.33 -4.47
N ASP A 43 -2.75 5.22 -4.08
CA ASP A 43 -3.65 5.19 -2.93
C ASP A 43 -2.85 4.91 -1.66
N TRP A 44 -2.57 5.97 -0.91
CA TRP A 44 -1.77 5.96 0.31
C TRP A 44 -2.56 5.47 1.55
N GLY A 45 -3.86 5.21 1.40
CA GLY A 45 -4.73 4.78 2.49
C GLY A 45 -4.94 5.87 3.54
N ILE A 46 -4.66 5.56 4.81
CA ILE A 46 -4.97 6.42 5.96
C ILE A 46 -3.77 7.21 6.50
N VAL A 47 -2.74 7.44 5.68
CA VAL A 47 -1.62 8.31 6.08
C VAL A 47 -2.05 9.78 6.16
N CYS A 48 -1.31 10.61 6.88
CA CYS A 48 -1.65 12.03 6.99
C CYS A 48 -1.40 12.77 5.64
N PRO A 49 -2.02 13.94 5.41
CA PRO A 49 -1.83 14.69 4.17
C PRO A 49 -0.37 15.07 3.86
N ALA A 50 0.44 15.28 4.91
CA ALA A 50 1.87 15.56 4.73
C ALA A 50 2.62 14.34 4.19
N ASP A 51 2.36 13.15 4.73
CA ASP A 51 2.98 11.90 4.27
C ASP A 51 2.49 11.52 2.85
N ALA A 52 1.22 11.75 2.55
CA ALA A 52 0.68 11.58 1.20
C ALA A 52 1.45 12.44 0.17
N LYS A 53 1.69 13.71 0.49
CA LYS A 53 2.48 14.60 -0.36
C LYS A 53 3.94 14.15 -0.50
N LEU A 54 4.54 13.64 0.57
CA LEU A 54 5.89 13.09 0.51
C LEU A 54 5.95 11.85 -0.40
N ASN A 55 4.94 10.98 -0.35
CA ASN A 55 4.82 9.85 -1.27
C ASN A 55 4.71 10.29 -2.74
N ASP A 56 3.90 11.32 -3.02
CA ASP A 56 3.74 11.83 -4.38
C ASP A 56 5.08 12.33 -4.95
N ASN A 57 5.85 13.07 -4.15
CA ASN A 57 7.18 13.53 -4.53
C ASN A 57 8.18 12.35 -4.68
N ALA A 58 8.09 11.37 -3.79
CA ALA A 58 8.98 10.21 -3.77
C ALA A 58 8.94 9.36 -5.04
N ILE A 59 7.83 9.38 -5.79
CA ILE A 59 7.71 8.73 -7.10
C ILE A 59 8.75 9.28 -8.08
N THR A 60 9.02 10.59 -8.03
CA THR A 60 10.00 11.25 -8.91
C THR A 60 11.40 11.25 -8.29
N ASP A 61 11.46 11.53 -6.99
CA ASP A 61 12.74 11.73 -6.28
C ASP A 61 13.43 10.41 -5.91
N GLY A 62 12.74 9.26 -6.09
CA GLY A 62 13.26 7.95 -5.72
C GLY A 62 13.50 7.82 -4.23
N THR A 63 12.60 8.37 -3.40
CA THR A 63 12.69 8.24 -1.94
C THR A 63 11.67 7.23 -1.42
N ARG A 64 11.58 7.06 -0.09
CA ARG A 64 10.72 6.06 0.52
C ARG A 64 9.23 6.42 0.34
N ILE A 65 8.42 5.44 -0.05
CA ILE A 65 6.96 5.54 -0.11
C ILE A 65 6.35 4.68 1.00
N VAL A 66 5.32 5.17 1.69
CA VAL A 66 4.58 4.44 2.74
C VAL A 66 3.07 4.57 2.58
N SER A 67 2.36 3.44 2.59
CA SER A 67 0.89 3.38 2.72
C SER A 67 0.48 2.69 4.01
N ALA A 68 -0.70 3.03 4.53
CA ALA A 68 -1.31 2.36 5.66
C ALA A 68 -2.79 2.06 5.40
N TYR A 69 -3.24 0.84 5.70
CA TYR A 69 -4.63 0.43 5.51
C TYR A 69 -5.20 -0.20 6.78
N GLU A 70 -6.42 0.19 7.13
CA GLU A 70 -7.18 -0.45 8.21
C GLU A 70 -7.94 -1.66 7.68
N LEU A 71 -7.77 -2.81 8.33
CA LEU A 71 -8.35 -4.07 7.94
C LEU A 71 -9.26 -4.64 9.03
N GLY A 72 -10.35 -5.26 8.58
CA GLY A 72 -11.31 -5.93 9.46
C GLY A 72 -12.12 -4.99 10.36
N VAL A 73 -13.00 -5.58 11.17
CA VAL A 73 -13.93 -4.83 12.06
C VAL A 73 -13.18 -4.04 13.14
N ARG A 74 -12.00 -4.53 13.53
CA ARG A 74 -11.15 -3.90 14.56
C ARG A 74 -10.25 -2.78 14.01
N ARG A 75 -10.30 -2.50 12.70
CA ARG A 75 -9.51 -1.46 12.02
C ARG A 75 -8.01 -1.61 12.32
N GLU A 76 -7.50 -2.84 12.24
CA GLU A 76 -6.08 -3.11 12.48
C GLU A 76 -5.24 -2.60 11.33
N LEU A 77 -4.07 -2.03 11.62
CA LEU A 77 -3.23 -1.39 10.62
C LEU A 77 -2.29 -2.36 9.92
N LEU A 78 -2.34 -2.36 8.59
CA LEU A 78 -1.32 -2.94 7.71
C LEU A 78 -0.52 -1.81 7.06
N TRP A 79 0.79 -1.79 7.32
CA TRP A 79 1.73 -0.87 6.68
C TRP A 79 2.39 -1.52 5.47
N ILE A 80 2.47 -0.78 4.37
CA ILE A 80 3.23 -1.15 3.17
C ILE A 80 4.27 -0.06 2.92
N GLY A 81 5.51 -0.45 2.69
CA GLY A 81 6.58 0.48 2.35
C GLY A 81 7.31 0.02 1.10
N ALA A 82 7.70 0.99 0.27
CA ALA A 82 8.66 0.81 -0.81
C ALA A 82 9.87 1.68 -0.53
N ALA A 83 11.06 1.09 -0.64
CA ALA A 83 12.32 1.82 -0.74
C ALA A 83 12.76 1.78 -2.23
N PRO A 84 13.49 2.80 -2.70
CA PRO A 84 14.06 2.82 -4.05
C PRO A 84 14.93 1.58 -4.34
#